data_AF-A0A3E1RC02-F1
#
_entry.id   AF-A0A3E1RC02-F1
#
_cell.length_a   1.000
_cell.length_b   1.000
_cell.length_c   1.000
_cell.angle_alpha   90.00
_cell.angle_beta   90.00
_cell.angle_gamma   90.00
#
_symmetry.space_group_name_H-M   'P 1'
#
loop_
_entity.id
_entity.type
_entity.pdbx_description
1 polymer ?
#
loop_
_entity_poly.entity_id
_entity_poly.type
_entity_poly.pdbx_seq_one_letter_code
_entity_poly.pdbx_strand_id
1 'polypeptide(L)'
;MVAMQTALFGRLLGDSMKTTLAMLIAMLLPLTAFADGTSGLDRPEVVRFVHNADLCDHIAGEWDPDMTKKEKRTIEKKVDKYCGMAQKQRTKLLKKYKSDAAVLNLLNKYDSVKDYSLSP
;
A
#
# COMPACT_ATOMS: atom_id res chain seq x y z
N MET A 1 22.25 59.79 -45.74
CA MET A 1 21.38 58.79 -45.06
C MET A 1 22.01 57.41 -45.18
N VAL A 2 22.98 57.04 -44.34
CA VAL A 2 23.57 55.67 -44.34
C VAL A 2 23.93 55.17 -42.93
N ALA A 3 24.03 56.05 -41.93
CA ALA A 3 24.53 55.65 -40.60
C ALA A 3 23.49 55.02 -39.64
N MET A 4 22.19 54.97 -39.98
CA MET A 4 21.13 54.56 -39.05
C MET A 4 20.67 53.10 -39.21
N GLN A 5 21.06 52.40 -40.29
CA GLN A 5 20.61 51.02 -40.56
C GLN A 5 21.51 49.93 -39.94
N THR A 6 22.77 50.22 -39.63
CA THR A 6 23.72 49.20 -39.13
C THR A 6 23.56 48.88 -37.64
N ALA A 7 22.94 49.77 -36.85
CA ALA A 7 22.73 49.55 -35.42
C ALA A 7 21.57 48.58 -35.10
N LEU A 8 20.62 48.39 -36.01
CA LEU A 8 19.47 47.48 -35.83
C LEU A 8 19.83 46.02 -36.09
N PHE A 9 20.78 45.74 -36.99
CA PHE A 9 21.20 44.37 -37.30
C PHE A 9 22.10 43.74 -36.23
N GLY A 10 22.86 44.53 -35.47
CA GLY A 10 23.77 44.03 -34.43
C GLY A 10 23.07 43.52 -33.15
N ARG A 11 21.78 43.83 -32.95
CA ARG A 11 21.02 43.42 -31.75
C ARG A 11 20.24 42.11 -31.89
N LEU A 12 20.13 41.55 -33.10
CA LEU A 12 19.30 40.37 -33.37
C LEU A 12 20.03 39.03 -33.26
N LEU A 13 21.37 39.03 -33.20
CA LEU A 13 22.17 37.79 -33.19
C LEU A 13 22.71 37.39 -31.80
N GLY A 14 22.50 38.20 -30.76
CA GLY A 14 23.07 37.99 -29.42
C GLY A 14 22.15 37.31 -28.40
N ASP A 15 20.83 37.31 -28.62
CA ASP A 15 19.85 36.77 -27.66
C ASP A 15 19.50 35.30 -27.90
N SER A 16 19.79 34.75 -29.09
CA SER A 16 19.33 33.42 -29.49
C SER A 16 20.08 32.28 -28.78
N MET A 17 21.38 32.41 -28.49
CA MET A 17 22.17 31.35 -27.86
C MET A 17 21.97 31.24 -26.33
N LYS A 18 21.60 32.36 -25.67
CA LYS A 18 21.32 32.41 -24.24
C LYS A 18 19.91 31.91 -23.90
N THR A 19 18.95 32.22 -24.77
CA THR A 19 17.55 31.77 -24.65
C THR A 19 17.39 30.29 -24.99
N THR A 20 18.15 29.77 -25.95
CA THR A 20 18.18 28.33 -26.27
C THR A 20 18.85 27.48 -25.19
N LEU A 21 19.94 27.96 -24.57
CA LEU A 21 20.57 27.26 -23.44
C LEU A 21 19.66 27.23 -22.20
N ALA A 22 18.92 28.32 -21.93
CA ALA A 22 17.97 28.41 -20.84
C ALA A 22 16.74 27.50 -21.03
N MET A 23 16.25 27.34 -22.26
CA MET A 23 15.16 26.39 -22.57
C MET A 23 15.57 24.92 -22.41
N LEU A 24 16.81 24.57 -22.75
CA LEU A 24 17.30 23.19 -22.63
C LEU A 24 17.48 22.74 -21.17
N ILE A 25 17.85 23.66 -20.26
CA ILE A 25 18.01 23.37 -18.82
C ILE A 25 16.65 23.18 -18.13
N ALA A 26 15.60 23.89 -18.59
CA ALA A 26 14.24 23.75 -18.05
C ALA A 26 13.56 22.43 -18.45
N MET A 27 14.00 21.79 -19.54
CA MET A 27 13.44 20.53 -20.04
C MET A 27 14.08 19.28 -19.40
N LEU A 28 15.17 19.47 -18.64
CA LEU A 28 15.97 18.41 -18.01
C LEU A 28 15.74 18.27 -16.50
N LEU A 29 14.70 18.89 -15.94
CA LEU A 29 14.21 18.56 -14.60
C LEU A 29 13.08 17.52 -14.73
N PRO A 30 13.37 16.21 -14.84
CA PRO A 30 12.37 15.25 -14.43
C PRO A 30 12.11 15.53 -12.95
N LEU A 31 10.88 15.95 -12.63
CA LEU A 31 10.34 15.82 -11.29
C LEU A 31 10.39 14.32 -10.96
N THR A 32 11.50 13.86 -10.39
CA THR A 32 11.54 12.59 -9.71
C THR A 32 10.73 12.79 -8.43
N ALA A 33 9.42 12.63 -8.55
CA ALA A 33 8.55 12.39 -7.42
C ALA A 33 8.99 11.03 -6.84
N PHE A 34 9.92 11.08 -5.88
CA PHE A 34 10.12 9.98 -4.96
C PHE A 34 8.85 9.94 -4.11
N ALA A 35 7.84 9.22 -4.61
CA ALA A 35 6.80 8.72 -3.74
C ALA A 35 7.51 7.73 -2.81
N ASP A 36 7.88 8.22 -1.63
CA ASP A 36 8.28 7.38 -0.50
C ASP A 36 7.01 6.64 -0.02
N GLY A 37 6.57 5.72 -0.86
CA GLY A 37 5.36 4.95 -0.71
C GLY A 37 5.68 3.71 0.08
N THR A 38 5.98 3.84 1.37
CA THR A 38 5.86 2.67 2.26
C THR A 38 4.42 2.21 2.14
N SER A 39 4.22 1.09 1.47
CA SER A 39 2.88 0.61 1.18
C SER A 39 2.14 0.40 2.50
N GLY A 40 0.81 0.57 2.52
CA GLY A 40 0.03 0.25 3.71
C GLY A 40 0.24 -1.20 4.20
N LEU A 41 0.74 -2.08 3.33
CA LEU A 41 1.01 -3.50 3.58
C LEU A 41 2.14 -3.70 4.60
N ASP A 42 3.16 -2.85 4.59
CA ASP A 42 4.34 -2.99 5.47
C ASP A 42 4.09 -2.41 6.88
N ARG A 43 2.90 -1.87 7.11
CA ARG A 43 2.55 -1.25 8.39
C ARG A 43 2.44 -2.34 9.47
N PRO A 44 3.04 -2.16 10.67
CA PRO A 44 3.09 -3.19 11.70
C PRO A 44 1.73 -3.81 12.07
N GLU A 45 0.66 -3.01 12.04
CA GLU A 45 -0.70 -3.46 12.28
C GLU A 45 -1.27 -4.36 11.18
N VAL A 46 -0.85 -4.16 9.92
CA VAL A 46 -1.22 -4.99 8.78
C VAL A 46 -0.42 -6.29 8.80
N VAL A 47 0.89 -6.22 9.04
CA VAL A 47 1.74 -7.41 9.23
C VAL A 47 1.23 -8.29 10.37
N ARG A 48 0.84 -7.70 11.50
CA ARG A 48 0.27 -8.44 12.63
C ARG A 48 -1.09 -9.07 12.32
N PHE A 49 -1.90 -8.41 11.49
CA PHE A 49 -3.14 -9.00 10.99
C PHE A 49 -2.85 -10.23 10.13
N VAL A 50 -1.95 -10.12 9.16
CA VAL A 50 -1.52 -11.23 8.29
C VAL A 50 -1.09 -12.43 9.12
N HIS A 51 -0.20 -12.23 10.09
CA HIS A 51 0.26 -13.30 10.96
C HIS A 51 -0.88 -14.03 11.69
N ASN A 52 -1.84 -13.31 12.26
CA ASN A 52 -2.96 -13.94 12.95
C ASN A 52 -3.98 -14.57 11.98
N ALA A 53 -4.14 -14.00 10.80
CA ALA A 53 -5.03 -14.51 9.76
C ALA A 53 -4.48 -15.81 9.16
N ASP A 54 -3.17 -15.89 8.90
CA ASP A 54 -2.49 -17.11 8.44
C ASP A 54 -2.63 -18.24 9.47
N LEU A 55 -2.47 -17.94 10.76
CA LEU A 55 -2.69 -18.91 11.83
C LEU A 55 -4.16 -19.33 11.92
N CYS A 56 -5.10 -18.41 11.73
CA CYS A 56 -6.52 -18.72 11.68
C CYS A 56 -6.84 -19.71 10.55
N ASP A 57 -6.39 -19.43 9.32
CA ASP A 57 -6.56 -20.31 8.16
C ASP A 57 -5.96 -21.69 8.40
N HIS A 58 -4.74 -21.74 8.93
CA HIS A 58 -4.05 -22.99 9.21
C HIS A 58 -4.85 -23.86 10.19
N ILE A 59 -5.29 -23.29 11.31
CA ILE A 59 -5.99 -24.03 12.36
C ILE A 59 -7.41 -24.40 11.94
N ALA A 60 -8.10 -23.56 11.16
CA ALA A 60 -9.42 -23.87 10.64
C ALA A 60 -9.41 -25.15 9.76
N GLY A 61 -8.30 -25.41 9.07
CA GLY A 61 -8.07 -26.64 8.30
C GLY A 61 -7.68 -27.85 9.15
N GLU A 62 -7.36 -27.70 10.43
CA GLU A 62 -6.97 -28.82 11.30
C GLU A 62 -8.18 -29.64 11.82
N TRP A 63 -9.42 -29.21 11.59
CA TRP A 63 -10.58 -29.90 12.17
C TRP A 63 -10.82 -31.28 11.55
N ASP A 64 -10.91 -32.30 12.40
CA ASP A 64 -11.23 -33.68 12.00
C ASP A 64 -12.38 -34.25 12.88
N PRO A 65 -13.44 -34.81 12.28
CA PRO A 65 -14.53 -35.48 12.98
C PRO A 65 -14.10 -36.59 13.95
N ASP A 66 -13.00 -37.30 13.67
CA ASP A 66 -12.54 -38.46 14.45
C ASP A 66 -11.66 -38.06 15.65
N MET A 67 -11.34 -36.77 15.78
CA MET A 67 -10.59 -36.26 16.93
C MET A 67 -11.31 -36.49 18.26
N THR A 68 -10.50 -36.70 19.30
CA THR A 68 -10.99 -36.75 20.67
C THR A 68 -11.58 -35.39 21.08
N LYS A 69 -12.49 -35.41 22.06
CA LYS A 69 -13.07 -34.19 22.63
C LYS A 69 -12.02 -33.21 23.15
N LYS A 70 -10.86 -33.70 23.62
CA LYS A 70 -9.78 -32.86 24.13
C LYS A 70 -9.04 -32.13 23.00
N GLU A 71 -8.82 -32.79 21.87
CA GLU A 71 -8.20 -32.20 20.68
C GLU A 71 -9.11 -31.15 20.06
N LYS A 72 -10.40 -31.47 19.86
CA LYS A 72 -11.41 -30.53 19.37
C LYS A 72 -11.44 -29.25 20.20
N ARG A 73 -11.50 -29.37 21.53
CA ARG A 73 -11.42 -28.22 22.45
C ARG A 73 -10.12 -27.42 22.35
N THR A 74 -9.02 -28.07 22.02
CA THR A 74 -7.73 -27.39 21.83
C THR A 74 -7.76 -26.58 20.54
N ILE A 75 -8.30 -27.15 19.47
CA ILE A 75 -8.47 -26.47 18.18
C ILE A 75 -9.44 -25.30 18.32
N GLU A 76 -10.62 -25.49 18.91
CA GLU A 76 -11.59 -24.43 19.18
C GLU A 76 -10.93 -23.23 19.90
N LYS A 77 -10.18 -23.48 20.98
CA LYS A 77 -9.46 -22.41 21.70
C LYS A 77 -8.43 -21.69 20.84
N LYS A 78 -7.73 -22.41 19.95
CA LYS A 78 -6.77 -21.82 19.03
C LYS A 78 -7.48 -20.97 17.98
N VAL A 79 -8.55 -21.48 17.37
CA VAL A 79 -9.42 -20.75 16.43
C VAL A 79 -9.90 -19.47 17.08
N ASP A 80 -10.53 -19.54 18.26
CA ASP A 80 -11.04 -18.37 18.96
C ASP A 80 -9.95 -17.32 19.23
N LYS A 81 -8.76 -17.78 19.60
CA LYS A 81 -7.62 -16.90 19.85
C LYS A 81 -7.18 -16.19 18.58
N TYR A 82 -6.84 -16.92 17.52
CA TYR A 82 -6.20 -16.34 16.34
C TYR A 82 -7.22 -15.70 15.40
N CYS A 83 -8.32 -16.39 15.08
CA CYS A 83 -9.42 -15.85 14.28
C CYS A 83 -10.10 -14.67 14.99
N GLY A 84 -10.33 -14.77 16.31
CA GLY A 84 -10.90 -13.66 17.08
C GLY A 84 -9.99 -12.43 17.14
N MET A 85 -8.66 -12.61 17.26
CA MET A 85 -7.71 -11.49 17.15
C MET A 85 -7.68 -10.90 15.73
N ALA A 86 -7.62 -11.74 14.70
CA ALA A 86 -7.60 -11.33 13.30
C ALA A 86 -8.87 -10.56 12.92
N GLN A 87 -10.05 -11.01 13.34
CA GLN A 87 -11.34 -10.36 13.06
C GLN A 87 -11.41 -8.97 13.70
N LYS A 88 -10.97 -8.84 14.97
CA LYS A 88 -10.86 -7.53 15.65
C LYS A 88 -9.89 -6.60 14.93
N GLN A 89 -8.75 -7.12 14.45
CA GLN A 89 -7.78 -6.36 13.68
C GLN A 89 -8.35 -5.93 12.33
N ARG A 90 -8.99 -6.84 11.58
CA ARG A 90 -9.65 -6.57 10.30
C ARG A 90 -10.63 -5.42 10.42
N THR A 91 -11.48 -5.43 11.44
CA THR A 91 -12.46 -4.35 11.68
C THR A 91 -11.79 -2.99 11.88
N LYS A 92 -10.66 -2.94 12.59
CA LYS A 92 -9.89 -1.71 12.80
C LYS A 92 -9.19 -1.27 11.51
N LEU A 93 -8.61 -2.21 10.77
CA LEU A 93 -7.88 -1.94 9.53
C LEU A 93 -8.80 -1.47 8.41
N LEU A 94 -10.00 -2.04 8.26
CA LEU A 94 -11.01 -1.57 7.30
C LEU A 94 -11.38 -0.10 7.51
N LYS A 95 -11.45 0.36 8.77
CA LYS A 95 -11.72 1.77 9.09
C LYS A 95 -10.51 2.66 8.79
N LYS A 96 -9.32 2.20 9.16
CA LYS A 96 -8.07 2.97 9.03
C LYS A 96 -7.61 3.12 7.58
N TYR A 97 -7.74 2.06 6.78
CA TYR A 97 -7.22 1.95 5.42
C TYR A 97 -8.34 1.96 4.37
N LYS A 98 -9.47 2.61 4.66
CA LYS A 98 -10.67 2.65 3.79
C LYS A 98 -10.43 3.15 2.36
N SER A 99 -9.33 3.84 2.11
CA SER A 99 -8.94 4.38 0.80
C SER A 99 -7.69 3.71 0.22
N ASP A 100 -7.09 2.74 0.92
CA ASP A 100 -5.92 2.00 0.47
C ASP A 100 -6.36 0.67 -0.14
N ALA A 101 -6.47 0.65 -1.48
CA ALA A 101 -6.92 -0.52 -2.21
C ALA A 101 -6.03 -1.75 -1.99
N ALA A 102 -4.72 -1.57 -1.78
CA ALA A 102 -3.80 -2.68 -1.56
C ALA A 102 -4.09 -3.36 -0.22
N VAL A 103 -4.24 -2.57 0.84
CA VAL A 103 -4.60 -3.10 2.17
C VAL A 103 -5.98 -3.73 2.13
N LEU A 104 -6.98 -3.08 1.53
CA LEU A 104 -8.33 -3.64 1.43
C LEU A 104 -8.35 -5.00 0.70
N ASN A 105 -7.62 -5.12 -0.41
CA ASN A 105 -7.48 -6.38 -1.14
C ASN A 105 -6.82 -7.45 -0.27
N LEU A 106 -5.75 -7.13 0.46
CA LEU A 106 -5.12 -8.04 1.41
C LEU A 106 -6.11 -8.52 2.50
N LEU A 107 -6.85 -7.61 3.13
CA LEU A 107 -7.84 -7.94 4.16
C LEU A 107 -8.97 -8.86 3.66
N ASN A 108 -9.23 -8.85 2.36
CA ASN A 108 -10.30 -9.63 1.74
C ASN A 108 -9.88 -11.04 1.30
N LYS A 109 -8.57 -11.33 1.28
CA LYS A 109 -8.03 -12.67 0.93
C LYS A 109 -8.35 -13.75 1.96
N TYR A 110 -8.63 -13.37 3.20
CA TYR A 110 -8.82 -14.28 4.32
C TYR A 110 -10.31 -14.55 4.58
N ASP A 111 -10.86 -15.60 3.96
CA ASP A 111 -12.26 -16.03 4.11
C ASP A 111 -12.56 -16.50 5.53
N SER A 112 -11.68 -17.31 6.14
CA SER A 112 -11.85 -17.80 7.52
C SER A 112 -12.06 -16.67 8.54
N VAL A 113 -11.37 -15.53 8.36
CA VAL A 113 -11.47 -14.37 9.24
C VAL A 113 -12.76 -13.58 9.00
N LYS A 114 -13.29 -13.60 7.77
CA LYS A 114 -14.59 -12.96 7.43
C LYS A 114 -15.75 -13.77 8.00
N ASP A 115 -15.67 -15.08 7.87
CA ASP A 115 -16.75 -16.00 8.22
C ASP A 115 -16.73 -16.39 9.70
N TYR A 116 -15.59 -16.16 10.38
CA TYR A 116 -15.50 -16.30 11.83
C TYR A 116 -16.49 -15.36 12.51
N SER A 117 -17.56 -15.96 13.03
CA SER A 117 -18.45 -15.34 14.00
C SER A 117 -17.81 -15.49 15.38
N LEU A 118 -17.81 -14.39 16.15
CA LEU A 118 -17.45 -14.48 17.56
C LEU A 118 -18.47 -15.42 18.21
N SER A 119 -18.06 -16.63 18.59
CA SER A 119 -18.91 -17.47 19.43
C SER A 119 -19.18 -16.69 20.72
N PRO A 120 -20.46 -16.45 21.08
CA PRO A 120 -20.82 -15.72 22.30
C PRO A 120 -20.43 -16.50 23.57
#